data_AF-A0A0A2F9C9-F1
#
_entry.id   AF-A0A0A2F9C9-F1
#
_cell.length_a   1.000
_cell.length_b   1.000
_cell.length_c   1.000
_cell.angle_alpha   90.00
_cell.angle_beta   90.00
_cell.angle_gamma   90.00
#
_symmetry.space_group_name_H-M   'P 1'
#
loop_
_entity.id
_entity.type
_entity.pdbx_description
1 polymer ?
#
loop_
_entity_poly.entity_id
_entity_poly.type
_entity_poly.pdbx_seq_one_letter_code
_entity_poly.pdbx_strand_id
1 'polypeptide(L)'
;MMKRIGFNRKAIPTEAEIGRLLDKYFDGLTSGAEEDRLRRYFATARLPEQWEHLRPLFGYVSCRRAVDGRFLSDTPKSTGRSLSAKHFLWSVGGVSVAAAIALTIALRLPHAADQPLPTTGSFAMVNGERVNDPDLVRQYAQEAFEAVSIDREELAQELFDL
;
A
#
# COMPACT_ATOMS: atom_id res chain seq x y z
N MET A 1 -2.66 -44.22 9.41
CA MET A 1 -3.36 -43.15 10.18
C MET A 1 -3.24 -41.84 9.41
N MET A 2 -4.31 -41.35 8.78
CA MET A 2 -4.29 -40.08 8.04
C MET A 2 -5.01 -39.01 8.86
N LYS A 3 -4.27 -37.99 9.30
CA LYS A 3 -4.80 -36.82 10.00
C LYS A 3 -5.71 -36.06 9.04
N ARG A 4 -7.01 -36.02 9.32
CA ARG A 4 -7.96 -35.17 8.59
C ARG A 4 -7.56 -33.72 8.79
N ILE A 5 -7.12 -33.08 7.72
CA ILE A 5 -6.80 -31.66 7.68
C ILE A 5 -8.13 -30.93 7.86
N GLY A 6 -8.35 -30.38 9.05
CA GLY A 6 -9.56 -29.61 9.36
C GLY A 6 -9.59 -28.34 8.52
N PHE A 7 -10.48 -28.29 7.53
CA PHE A 7 -10.83 -27.05 6.85
C PHE A 7 -11.39 -26.07 7.88
N ASN A 8 -10.63 -25.03 8.20
CA ASN A 8 -11.06 -23.91 9.02
C ASN A 8 -12.16 -23.16 8.25
N ARG A 9 -13.43 -23.44 8.56
CA ARG A 9 -14.58 -22.71 8.04
C ARG A 9 -14.54 -21.29 8.62
N LYS A 10 -13.84 -20.36 7.97
CA LYS A 10 -14.06 -18.93 8.24
C LYS A 10 -15.53 -18.66 7.95
N ALA A 11 -16.29 -18.30 8.97
CA ALA A 11 -17.70 -18.04 8.88
C ALA A 11 -17.98 -17.03 7.75
N ILE A 12 -18.84 -17.42 6.82
CA ILE A 12 -19.31 -16.54 5.77
C ILE A 12 -20.09 -15.41 6.48
N PRO A 13 -19.75 -14.12 6.26
CA PRO A 13 -20.49 -13.01 6.85
C PRO A 13 -21.98 -13.11 6.47
N THR A 14 -22.87 -12.85 7.42
CA THR A 14 -24.31 -12.77 7.13
C THR A 14 -24.62 -11.49 6.34
N GLU A 15 -25.69 -11.50 5.54
CA GLU A 15 -26.09 -10.32 4.77
C GLU A 15 -26.39 -9.12 5.67
N ALA A 16 -27.07 -9.32 6.81
CA ALA A 16 -27.33 -8.24 7.77
C ALA A 16 -26.06 -7.59 8.32
N GLU A 17 -24.99 -8.37 8.53
CA GLU A 17 -23.69 -7.83 8.95
C GLU A 17 -23.02 -7.04 7.84
N ILE A 18 -23.11 -7.49 6.58
CA ILE A 18 -22.56 -6.79 5.43
C ILE A 18 -23.32 -5.49 5.17
N GLY A 19 -24.65 -5.49 5.30
CA GLY A 19 -25.46 -4.29 5.18
C GLY A 19 -25.03 -3.20 6.16
N ARG A 20 -24.92 -3.53 7.46
CA ARG A 20 -24.44 -2.59 8.48
C ARG A 20 -23.02 -2.09 8.20
N LEU A 21 -22.18 -2.95 7.64
CA LEU A 21 -20.80 -2.61 7.29
C LEU A 21 -20.73 -1.69 6.07
N LEU A 22 -21.65 -1.85 5.12
CA LEU A 22 -21.82 -0.97 3.96
C LEU A 22 -22.32 0.41 4.40
N ASP A 23 -23.34 0.49 5.26
CA ASP A 23 -23.83 1.76 5.78
C ASP A 23 -22.68 2.55 6.44
N LYS A 24 -21.92 1.87 7.31
CA LYS A 24 -20.72 2.43 7.95
C LYS A 24 -19.64 2.87 6.94
N TYR A 25 -19.49 2.14 5.83
CA TYR A 25 -18.53 2.45 4.77
C TYR A 25 -18.94 3.72 4.03
N PHE A 26 -20.23 3.85 3.69
CA PHE A 26 -20.76 5.05 3.05
C PHE A 26 -20.69 6.28 3.96
N ASP A 27 -20.80 6.09 5.28
CA ASP A 27 -20.56 7.14 6.27
C ASP A 27 -19.05 7.46 6.48
N GLY A 28 -18.14 6.69 5.89
CA GLY A 28 -16.69 6.89 6.01
C GLY A 28 -16.11 6.49 7.38
N LEU A 29 -16.81 5.66 8.15
CA LEU A 29 -16.43 5.29 9.53
C LEU A 29 -15.77 3.90 9.62
N THR A 30 -15.52 3.23 8.51
CA THR A 30 -14.91 1.90 8.49
C THR A 30 -13.41 1.94 8.80
N SER A 31 -12.95 0.95 9.55
CA SER A 31 -11.54 0.63 9.73
C SER A 31 -11.01 -0.21 8.56
N GLY A 32 -9.68 -0.23 8.37
CA GLY A 32 -9.06 -1.04 7.31
C GLY A 32 -9.37 -2.54 7.41
N ALA A 33 -9.54 -3.09 8.62
CA ALA A 33 -9.90 -4.49 8.83
C ALA A 33 -11.34 -4.81 8.40
N GLU A 34 -12.26 -3.86 8.60
CA GLU A 34 -13.65 -3.93 8.17
C GLU A 34 -13.75 -3.85 6.65
N GLU A 35 -13.02 -2.92 6.03
CA GLU A 35 -12.95 -2.86 4.57
C GLU A 35 -12.31 -4.12 3.96
N ASP A 36 -11.29 -4.70 4.61
CA ASP A 36 -10.73 -5.98 4.19
C ASP A 36 -11.75 -7.13 4.30
N ARG A 37 -12.75 -7.01 5.16
CA ARG A 37 -13.87 -7.94 5.23
C ARG A 37 -14.85 -7.72 4.08
N LEU A 38 -15.19 -6.46 3.75
CA LEU A 38 -15.99 -6.12 2.56
C LEU A 38 -15.29 -6.64 1.29
N ARG A 39 -14.01 -6.33 1.09
CA ARG A 39 -13.21 -6.83 -0.04
C ARG A 39 -13.28 -8.35 -0.20
N ARG A 40 -13.13 -9.10 0.90
CA ARG A 40 -13.24 -10.57 0.86
C ARG A 40 -14.65 -11.06 0.54
N TYR A 41 -15.67 -10.40 1.05
CA TYR A 41 -17.07 -10.75 0.77
C TYR A 41 -17.40 -10.54 -0.71
N PHE A 42 -17.11 -9.35 -1.23
CA PHE A 42 -17.36 -8.95 -2.63
C PHE A 42 -16.48 -9.67 -3.66
N ALA A 43 -15.37 -10.29 -3.24
CA ALA A 43 -14.57 -11.18 -4.09
C ALA A 43 -15.27 -12.53 -4.36
N THR A 44 -16.34 -12.87 -3.63
CA THR A 44 -17.08 -14.13 -3.81
C THR A 44 -17.86 -14.12 -5.14
N ALA A 45 -18.03 -15.30 -5.75
CA ALA A 45 -18.74 -15.45 -7.02
C ALA A 45 -20.28 -15.33 -6.91
N ARG A 46 -20.85 -15.53 -5.72
CA ARG A 46 -22.29 -15.37 -5.45
C ARG A 46 -22.49 -14.17 -4.54
N LEU A 47 -23.06 -13.09 -5.09
CA LEU A 47 -23.50 -11.92 -4.34
C LEU A 47 -25.02 -11.78 -4.49
N PRO A 48 -25.71 -11.18 -3.50
CA PRO A 48 -27.10 -10.76 -3.66
C PRO A 48 -27.23 -9.72 -4.77
N GLU A 49 -28.30 -9.79 -5.56
CA GLU A 49 -28.60 -8.89 -6.68
C GLU A 49 -28.52 -7.41 -6.27
N GLN A 50 -29.00 -7.09 -5.06
CA GLN A 50 -28.99 -5.73 -4.51
C GLN A 50 -27.59 -5.12 -4.33
N TRP A 51 -26.52 -5.91 -4.34
CA TRP A 51 -25.15 -5.42 -4.14
C TRP A 51 -24.20 -5.74 -5.30
N GLU A 52 -24.68 -6.34 -6.39
CA GLU A 52 -23.83 -6.63 -7.55
C GLU A 52 -23.20 -5.36 -8.14
N HIS A 53 -23.97 -4.26 -8.15
CA HIS A 53 -23.51 -2.96 -8.62
C HIS A 53 -22.36 -2.37 -7.78
N LEU A 54 -22.18 -2.80 -6.52
CA LEU A 54 -21.09 -2.36 -5.64
C LEU A 54 -19.80 -3.16 -5.82
N ARG A 55 -19.83 -4.26 -6.60
CA ARG A 55 -18.67 -5.12 -6.85
C ARG A 55 -17.43 -4.37 -7.34
N PRO A 56 -17.51 -3.36 -8.25
CA PRO A 56 -16.33 -2.62 -8.69
C PRO A 56 -15.59 -1.90 -7.56
N LEU A 57 -16.28 -1.40 -6.54
CA LEU A 57 -15.68 -0.67 -5.41
C LEU A 57 -14.70 -1.55 -4.62
N PHE A 58 -15.03 -2.84 -4.49
CA PHE A 58 -14.28 -3.78 -3.67
C PHE A 58 -13.44 -4.77 -4.50
N GLY A 59 -13.70 -4.87 -5.81
CA GLY A 59 -13.04 -5.82 -6.71
C GLY A 59 -11.62 -5.42 -7.11
N TYR A 60 -11.37 -4.12 -7.34
CA TYR A 60 -10.12 -3.66 -7.95
C TYR A 60 -8.88 -3.80 -7.02
N VAL A 61 -9.07 -3.74 -5.71
CA VAL A 61 -7.97 -3.73 -4.72
C VAL A 61 -7.40 -5.12 -4.46
N SER A 62 -8.14 -6.19 -4.77
CA SER A 62 -7.69 -7.57 -4.56
C SER A 62 -6.50 -7.94 -5.46
N CYS A 63 -6.38 -7.28 -6.63
CA CYS A 63 -5.28 -7.52 -7.57
C CYS A 63 -3.97 -6.87 -7.12
N ARG A 64 -4.01 -5.76 -6.37
CA ARG A 64 -2.81 -4.98 -6.04
C ARG A 64 -1.94 -5.62 -4.95
N ARG A 65 -2.51 -6.40 -4.03
CA ARG A 65 -1.72 -7.12 -3.00
C ARG A 65 -0.78 -8.18 -3.57
N ALA A 66 -1.05 -8.69 -4.78
CA ALA A 66 -0.12 -9.58 -5.47
C ALA A 66 1.05 -8.83 -6.13
N VAL A 67 0.87 -7.55 -6.46
CA VAL A 67 1.87 -6.69 -7.11
C VAL A 67 2.73 -5.94 -6.08
N ASP A 68 2.12 -5.53 -4.95
CA ASP A 68 2.76 -4.71 -3.90
C ASP A 68 3.33 -5.55 -2.72
N GLY A 69 3.46 -6.87 -2.88
CA GLY A 69 4.05 -7.78 -1.88
C GLY A 69 5.51 -7.50 -1.49
N ARG A 70 6.07 -6.35 -1.91
CA ARG A 70 7.43 -5.90 -1.60
C ARG A 70 7.50 -4.89 -0.46
N PHE A 71 6.37 -4.38 0.06
CA PHE A 71 6.42 -3.28 1.04
C PHE A 71 6.08 -3.64 2.49
N LEU A 72 5.73 -4.90 2.81
CA LEU A 72 5.44 -5.31 4.20
C LEU A 72 5.92 -6.74 4.50
N SER A 73 7.22 -7.01 4.39
CA SER A 73 7.81 -8.17 5.07
C SER A 73 9.32 -8.01 5.26
N ASP A 74 9.71 -7.11 6.16
CA ASP A 74 10.95 -7.29 6.93
C ASP A 74 10.74 -6.70 8.34
N THR A 75 9.91 -7.40 9.11
CA THR A 75 10.09 -7.41 10.56
C THR A 75 10.57 -8.81 10.90
N PRO A 76 11.83 -8.99 11.35
CA PRO A 76 12.29 -10.29 11.80
C PRO A 76 11.47 -10.67 13.04
N LYS A 77 10.57 -11.64 12.87
CA LYS A 77 9.90 -12.30 13.98
C LYS A 77 10.98 -13.01 14.79
N SER A 78 11.40 -12.37 15.89
CA SER A 78 12.11 -13.01 16.98
C SER A 78 11.24 -14.14 17.53
N THR A 79 11.44 -15.34 17.03
CA THR A 79 10.86 -16.55 17.62
C THR A 79 11.68 -16.87 18.85
N GLY A 80 11.14 -16.54 20.03
CA GLY A 80 11.62 -17.08 21.29
C GLY A 80 11.64 -18.61 21.21
N ARG A 81 12.84 -19.18 21.23
CA ARG A 81 13.05 -20.61 21.50
C ARG A 81 13.88 -20.74 22.76
N SER A 82 13.22 -21.35 23.73
CA SER A 82 13.67 -21.77 25.04
C SER A 82 15.03 -22.48 25.04
N LEU A 83 15.81 -22.10 26.04
CA LEU A 83 16.88 -22.80 26.76
C LEU A 83 17.23 -24.23 26.29
N SER A 84 18.48 -24.39 25.88
CA SER A 84 19.31 -25.51 26.34
C SER A 84 20.74 -25.01 26.56
N ALA A 85 20.96 -24.53 27.78
CA ALA A 85 22.28 -24.20 28.31
C ALA A 85 22.97 -25.50 28.70
N LYS A 86 24.01 -25.87 27.94
CA LYS A 86 25.21 -26.65 28.33
C LYS A 86 25.93 -26.99 27.02
N HIS A 87 27.19 -26.53 26.88
CA HIS A 87 28.16 -26.75 25.77
C HIS A 87 28.64 -25.50 25.00
N PHE A 88 28.26 -24.28 25.36
CA PHE A 88 28.94 -23.07 24.87
C PHE A 88 29.76 -22.42 25.99
N LEU A 89 30.69 -23.19 26.55
CA LEU A 89 31.64 -22.71 27.56
C LEU A 89 33.05 -23.23 27.28
N TRP A 90 33.45 -23.31 26.01
CA TRP A 90 34.87 -23.42 25.66
C TRP A 90 35.14 -23.07 24.19
N SER A 91 35.28 -21.78 23.89
CA SER A 91 36.08 -21.22 22.77
C SER A 91 35.94 -19.71 22.73
N VAL A 92 36.62 -19.03 23.66
CA VAL A 92 36.91 -17.59 23.51
C VAL A 92 38.40 -17.43 23.75
N GLY A 93 39.18 -17.81 22.74
CA GLY A 93 40.63 -17.75 22.74
C GLY A 93 41.13 -17.63 21.31
N GLY A 94 41.01 -16.42 20.73
CA GLY A 94 41.83 -16.01 19.60
C GLY A 94 41.17 -15.94 18.23
N VAL A 95 40.23 -15.00 18.03
CA VAL A 95 40.05 -14.23 16.77
C VAL A 95 39.41 -12.90 17.19
N SER A 96 39.83 -11.77 16.62
CA SER A 96 39.15 -10.45 16.63
C SER A 96 39.90 -9.26 17.24
N VAL A 97 41.21 -9.14 17.03
CA VAL A 97 41.85 -7.79 17.04
C VAL A 97 41.84 -7.21 15.63
N ALA A 98 42.23 -7.98 14.61
CA ALA A 98 42.26 -7.52 13.22
C ALA A 98 40.86 -7.14 12.68
N ALA A 99 39.82 -7.93 12.99
CA ALA A 99 38.45 -7.63 12.58
C ALA A 99 37.90 -6.35 13.24
N ALA A 100 38.24 -6.09 14.51
CA ALA A 100 37.84 -4.87 15.21
C ALA A 100 38.52 -3.62 14.63
N ILE A 101 39.79 -3.74 14.21
CA ILE A 101 40.51 -2.66 13.54
C ILE A 101 39.94 -2.41 12.13
N ALA A 102 39.68 -3.47 11.36
CA ALA A 102 39.05 -3.35 10.04
C ALA A 102 37.64 -2.72 10.12
N LEU A 103 36.85 -3.10 11.13
CA LEU A 103 35.52 -2.54 11.37
C LEU A 103 35.58 -1.05 11.73
N THR A 104 36.54 -0.64 12.58
CA THR A 104 36.69 0.78 12.95
C THR A 104 37.17 1.64 11.78
N ILE A 105 38.03 1.12 10.90
CA ILE A 105 38.45 1.82 9.68
C ILE A 105 37.26 1.92 8.70
N ALA A 106 36.49 0.85 8.49
CA ALA A 106 35.34 0.85 7.59
C ALA A 106 34.22 1.80 8.04
N LEU A 107 33.98 1.93 9.35
CA LEU A 107 32.99 2.86 9.93
C LEU A 107 33.45 4.33 9.91
N ARG A 108 34.75 4.59 9.72
CA ARG A 108 35.34 5.94 9.68
C ARG A 108 35.54 6.49 8.28
N LEU A 109 35.39 5.67 7.23
CA LEU A 109 35.24 6.22 5.89
C LEU A 109 33.88 6.93 5.84
N PRO A 110 33.79 8.20 5.41
CA PRO A 110 32.52 8.74 4.99
C PRO A 110 32.08 7.86 3.84
N HIS A 111 31.13 6.96 4.10
CA HIS A 111 30.39 6.32 3.05
C HIS A 111 29.78 7.50 2.29
N ALA A 112 30.31 7.77 1.10
CA ALA A 112 29.70 8.64 0.12
C ALA A 112 28.40 7.96 -0.34
N ALA A 113 27.48 7.80 0.59
CA ALA A 113 26.07 7.78 0.30
C ALA A 113 25.71 9.24 0.02
N ASP A 114 26.02 9.69 -1.19
CA ASP A 114 25.13 10.60 -1.91
C ASP A 114 23.80 9.85 -2.14
N GLN A 115 23.12 9.53 -1.04
CA GLN A 115 21.70 9.28 -1.04
C GLN A 115 21.14 10.65 -0.72
N PRO A 116 20.80 11.49 -1.72
CA PRO A 116 19.98 12.64 -1.43
C PRO A 116 18.76 12.10 -0.70
N LEU A 117 18.57 12.60 0.53
CA LEU A 117 17.32 12.53 1.25
C LEU A 117 16.19 12.65 0.21
N PRO A 118 15.12 11.82 0.24
CA PRO A 118 14.01 12.02 -0.66
C PRO A 118 13.34 13.32 -0.23
N THR A 119 13.89 14.44 -0.68
CA THR A 119 13.21 15.70 -0.79
C THR A 119 12.00 15.34 -1.61
N THR A 120 10.83 15.42 -1.00
CA THR A 120 9.55 15.37 -1.66
C THR A 120 9.54 16.49 -2.70
N GLY A 121 10.17 16.26 -3.85
CA GLY A 121 10.14 17.15 -4.98
C GLY A 121 8.70 17.19 -5.48
N SER A 122 8.21 18.39 -5.79
CA SER A 122 6.92 18.53 -6.46
C SER A 122 7.01 17.87 -7.83
N PHE A 123 6.09 16.95 -8.13
CA PHE A 123 6.01 16.26 -9.41
C PHE A 123 4.53 16.21 -9.84
N ALA A 124 4.29 16.19 -11.14
CA ALA A 124 2.95 15.95 -11.69
C ALA A 124 2.87 14.56 -12.33
N MET A 125 1.65 14.03 -12.41
CA MET A 125 1.36 12.83 -13.19
C MET A 125 0.55 13.25 -14.40
N VAL A 126 1.12 13.14 -15.59
CA VAL A 126 0.47 13.49 -16.86
C VAL A 126 0.36 12.20 -17.67
N ASN A 127 -0.85 11.80 -18.06
CA ASN A 127 -1.12 10.57 -18.82
C ASN A 127 -0.53 9.28 -18.20
N GLY A 128 -0.44 9.22 -16.87
CA GLY A 128 0.11 8.06 -16.16
C GLY A 128 1.63 8.07 -16.03
N GLU A 129 2.33 9.04 -16.63
CA GLU A 129 3.77 9.21 -16.50
C GLU A 129 4.11 10.29 -15.47
N ARG A 130 5.20 10.08 -14.74
CA ARG A 130 5.69 11.04 -13.74
C ARG A 130 6.54 12.09 -14.43
N VAL A 131 6.15 13.35 -14.31
CA VAL A 131 6.88 14.51 -14.79
C VAL A 131 7.44 15.29 -13.60
N ASN A 132 8.77 15.40 -13.52
CA ASN A 132 9.45 16.14 -12.44
C ASN A 132 9.94 17.53 -12.90
N ASP A 133 9.88 17.83 -14.20
CA ASP A 133 10.28 19.13 -14.75
C ASP A 133 9.16 20.16 -14.51
N PRO A 134 9.39 21.20 -13.68
CA PRO A 134 8.35 22.16 -13.32
C PRO A 134 7.86 23.00 -14.50
N ASP A 135 8.71 23.27 -15.50
CA ASP A 135 8.32 24.10 -16.64
C ASP A 135 7.44 23.32 -17.61
N LEU A 136 7.78 22.04 -17.83
CA LEU A 136 6.95 21.13 -18.62
C LEU A 136 5.59 20.89 -17.95
N VAL A 137 5.55 20.76 -16.61
CA VAL A 137 4.30 20.65 -15.86
C VAL A 137 3.42 21.89 -16.02
N ARG A 138 4.01 23.09 -15.98
CA ARG A 138 3.27 24.35 -16.20
C ARG A 138 2.70 24.44 -17.60
N GLN A 139 3.45 24.01 -18.61
CA GLN A 139 2.99 23.99 -19.99
C GLN A 139 1.77 23.07 -20.14
N TYR A 140 1.85 21.84 -19.62
CA TYR A 140 0.70 20.93 -19.63
C TYR A 140 -0.52 21.50 -18.90
N ALA A 141 -0.30 22.17 -17.76
CA ALA A 141 -1.38 22.80 -17.03
C ALA A 141 -2.04 23.92 -17.86
N GLN A 142 -1.25 24.77 -18.52
CA GLN A 142 -1.77 25.84 -19.39
C GLN A 142 -2.57 25.29 -20.57
N GLU A 143 -2.05 24.27 -21.26
CA GLU A 143 -2.74 23.61 -22.36
C GLU A 143 -4.07 23.00 -21.89
N ALA A 144 -4.09 22.35 -20.73
CA ALA A 144 -5.32 21.80 -20.15
C ALA A 144 -6.33 22.90 -19.77
N PHE A 145 -5.86 24.07 -19.33
CA PHE A 145 -6.74 25.20 -19.04
C PHE A 145 -7.30 25.83 -20.31
N GLU A 146 -6.51 26.00 -21.36
CA GLU A 146 -6.97 26.52 -22.65
C GLU A 146 -7.96 25.55 -23.31
N ALA A 147 -7.72 24.24 -23.23
CA ALA A 147 -8.62 23.24 -23.77
C ALA A 147 -10.01 23.21 -23.10
N VAL A 148 -10.10 23.65 -21.83
CA VAL A 148 -11.34 23.68 -21.04
C VAL A 148 -11.85 25.11 -20.87
N SER A 149 -11.10 26.13 -21.27
CA SER A 149 -11.54 27.51 -21.17
C SER A 149 -12.68 27.74 -22.15
N ILE A 150 -13.85 28.02 -21.60
CA ILE A 150 -15.02 28.45 -22.37
C ILE A 150 -14.95 29.98 -22.41
N ASP A 151 -15.21 30.55 -23.58
CA ASP A 151 -15.19 31.99 -23.74
C ASP A 151 -16.21 32.64 -22.81
N ARG A 152 -15.85 33.79 -22.23
CA ARG A 152 -16.71 34.48 -21.24
C ARG A 152 -18.08 34.83 -21.81
N GLU A 153 -18.16 35.05 -23.11
CA GLU A 153 -19.39 35.35 -23.85
C GLU A 153 -20.23 34.08 -24.04
N GLU A 154 -19.62 32.96 -24.43
CA GLU A 154 -20.28 31.64 -24.50
C GLU A 154 -20.75 31.16 -23.13
N LEU A 155 -19.95 31.33 -22.08
CA LEU A 155 -20.34 31.05 -20.69
C LEU A 155 -21.54 31.89 -20.24
N ALA A 156 -21.56 33.17 -20.61
CA ALA A 156 -22.68 34.04 -20.28
C ALA A 156 -23.95 33.63 -21.02
N GLN A 157 -23.80 33.14 -22.25
CA GLN A 157 -24.91 32.66 -23.07
C GLN A 157 -25.46 31.33 -22.55
N GLU A 158 -24.61 30.39 -22.14
CA GLU A 158 -25.05 29.12 -21.51
C GLU A 158 -25.65 29.30 -20.11
N LEU A 159 -25.11 30.20 -19.30
CA LEU A 159 -25.58 30.37 -17.91
C LEU A 159 -26.81 31.28 -17.79
N PHE A 160 -27.02 32.20 -18.73
CA PHE A 160 -28.08 33.21 -18.64
C PHE A 160 -29.06 33.23 -19.81
N ASP A 161 -28.95 32.33 -20.81
CA ASP A 161 -29.84 32.23 -21.98
C ASP A 161 -30.11 33.59 -22.67
N LEU A 162 -29.10 34.45 -22.75
CA LEU A 162 -29.19 35.79 -23.39
C LEU A 162 -28.94 35.76 -24.89
#